data_AF-A0A2G2N300-F1
#
_entry.id   AF-A0A2G2N300-F1
#
_cell.length_a   1.000
_cell.length_b   1.000
_cell.length_c   1.000
_cell.angle_alpha   90.00
_cell.angle_beta   90.00
_cell.angle_gamma   90.00
#
_symmetry.space_group_name_H-M   'P 1'
#
loop_
_entity.id
_entity.type
_entity.pdbx_description
1 polymer ?
#
loop_
_entity_poly.entity_id
_entity_poly.type
_entity_poly.pdbx_seq_one_letter_code
_entity_poly.pdbx_strand_id
1 'polypeptide(L)' 'MSVRTTVTFEEDILKLLKLKAVETSHSVSQLINALVIDSFREDSQDLKVFEERKDEESISFESFMKKLEADGKL' A
#
# COMPACT_ATOMS: atom_id res chain seq x y z
N MET A 1 -10.39 21.74 10.58
CA MET A 1 -11.73 21.34 11.06
C MET A 1 -11.72 19.84 11.30
N SER A 2 -12.41 19.33 12.32
CA SER A 2 -12.56 17.88 12.53
C SER A 2 -13.95 17.45 12.06
N VAL A 3 -14.02 16.42 11.22
CA VAL A 3 -15.25 15.79 10.77
C VAL A 3 -15.40 14.46 11.52
N ARG A 4 -16.57 14.22 12.10
CA ARG A 4 -16.87 12.98 12.80
C ARG A 4 -17.64 12.03 11.89
N THR A 5 -17.15 10.81 11.77
CA THR A 5 -17.78 9.72 11.01
C THR A 5 -17.91 8.50 11.90
N THR A 6 -18.98 7.73 11.70
CA THR A 6 -19.17 6.40 12.32
C THR A 6 -18.77 5.33 11.32
N VAL A 7 -17.96 4.38 11.76
CA VAL A 7 -17.53 3.21 10.97
C VAL A 7 -17.88 1.93 11.75
N THR A 8 -18.34 0.91 11.03
CA THR A 8 -18.73 -0.38 11.60
C THR A 8 -17.61 -1.39 11.34
N PHE A 9 -17.24 -2.15 12.36
CA PHE A 9 -16.24 -3.21 12.28
C PHE A 9 -16.84 -4.54 12.73
N GLU A 10 -16.26 -5.63 12.24
CA GLU A 10 -16.46 -6.94 12.86
C GLU A 10 -15.95 -6.94 14.31
N GLU A 11 -16.56 -7.77 15.16
CA GLU A 11 -16.30 -7.76 16.60
C GLU A 11 -14.82 -8.00 16.92
N ASP A 12 -14.21 -8.98 16.25
CA ASP A 12 -12.82 -9.35 16.50
C ASP A 12 -11.82 -8.31 15.99
N ILE A 13 -12.15 -7.61 14.90
CA ILE A 13 -11.36 -6.47 14.42
C ILE A 13 -11.43 -5.32 15.42
N LEU A 14 -12.61 -5.02 15.97
CA LEU A 14 -12.74 -3.99 16.99
C LEU A 14 -11.96 -4.34 18.27
N LYS A 15 -11.95 -5.61 18.69
CA LYS A 15 -11.13 -6.08 19.82
C LYS A 15 -9.64 -5.87 19.54
N LEU A 16 -9.18 -6.26 18.35
CA LEU A 16 -7.78 -6.08 17.94
C LEU A 16 -7.37 -4.60 17.93
N LEU A 17 -8.21 -3.72 17.37
CA LEU A 17 -7.96 -2.27 17.38
C LEU A 17 -7.89 -1.70 18.80
N LYS A 18 -8.74 -2.16 19.70
CA LYS A 18 -8.71 -1.76 21.12
C LYS A 18 -7.43 -2.21 21.82
N LEU A 19 -6.98 -3.44 21.56
CA LEU A 19 -5.72 -3.95 22.10
C LEU A 19 -4.53 -3.10 21.62
N LYS A 20 -4.45 -2.85 20.31
CA LYS A 20 -3.42 -1.99 19.73
C LYS A 20 -3.45 -0.56 20.28
N ALA A 21 -4.64 -0.01 20.49
CA ALA A 21 -4.84 1.31 21.10
C ALA A 21 -4.21 1.38 22.51
N VAL A 22 -4.46 0.38 23.34
CA VAL A 22 -3.86 0.27 24.67
C VAL A 22 -2.34 0.11 24.59
N GLU A 23 -1.86 -0.82 23.79
CA GLU A 23 -0.43 -1.09 23.61
C GLU A 23 0.35 0.15 23.15
N THR A 24 -0.22 0.92 22.23
CA THR A 24 0.42 2.10 21.65
C THR A 24 0.11 3.39 22.41
N SER A 25 -0.70 3.36 23.47
CA SER A 25 -1.17 4.56 24.18
C SER A 25 -1.87 5.60 23.27
N HIS A 26 -2.60 5.11 22.26
CA HIS A 26 -3.38 5.94 21.34
C HIS A 26 -4.87 5.61 21.44
N SER A 27 -5.74 6.51 21.00
CA SER A 27 -7.16 6.18 20.81
C SER A 27 -7.37 5.35 19.55
N VAL A 28 -8.44 4.56 19.52
CA VAL A 28 -8.87 3.82 18.32
C VAL A 28 -9.10 4.75 17.13
N SER A 29 -9.68 5.93 17.35
CA SER A 29 -9.88 6.93 16.28
C SER A 29 -8.57 7.46 15.72
N GLN A 30 -7.55 7.70 16.55
CA GLN A 30 -6.22 8.11 16.08
C GLN A 30 -5.56 7.01 15.25
N LEU A 31 -5.65 5.75 15.69
CA LEU A 31 -5.11 4.62 14.95
C LEU A 31 -5.78 4.47 13.57
N ILE A 32 -7.12 4.50 13.52
CA ILE A 32 -7.86 4.41 12.26
C ILE A 32 -7.48 5.56 11.33
N ASN A 33 -7.42 6.78 11.85
CA ASN A 33 -7.05 7.94 11.05
C ASN A 33 -5.63 7.83 10.47
N ALA A 34 -4.67 7.36 11.27
CA ALA A 34 -3.30 7.13 10.80
C ALA A 34 -3.25 6.05 9.71
N LEU A 35 -3.92 4.91 9.93
CA LEU A 35 -3.98 3.81 8.95
C LEU A 35 -4.57 4.25 7.61
N VAL A 36 -5.62 5.06 7.62
CA VAL A 36 -6.23 5.59 6.39
C VAL A 36 -5.27 6.55 5.66
N ILE A 37 -4.59 7.43 6.39
CA ILE A 37 -3.60 8.34 5.79
C ILE A 37 -2.43 7.57 5.20
N ASP A 38 -1.95 6.54 5.90
CA ASP A 38 -0.84 5.72 5.43
C ASP A 38 -1.23 4.91 4.18
N SER A 39 -2.43 4.35 4.12
CA SER A 39 -2.96 3.70 2.90
C SER A 39 -2.99 4.67 1.71
N PHE A 40 -3.47 5.91 1.88
CA PHE A 40 -3.43 6.89 0.79
C PHE A 40 -2.01 7.32 0.41
N ARG A 41 -1.06 7.28 1.36
CA ARG A 41 0.34 7.58 1.07
C ARG A 41 0.98 6.47 0.25
N GLU A 42 0.71 5.20 0.56
CA GLU A 42 1.15 4.04 -0.22
C GLU A 42 0.61 4.14 -1.65
N ASP A 43 -0.70 4.36 -1.82
CA ASP A 43 -1.32 4.54 -3.14
C ASP A 43 -0.66 5.68 -3.92
N SER A 44 -0.37 6.81 -3.26
CA SER A 44 0.31 7.94 -3.89
C SER A 44 1.75 7.61 -4.31
N GLN A 45 2.44 6.75 -3.57
CA GLN A 45 3.79 6.30 -3.92
C GLN A 45 3.75 5.38 -5.14
N ASP A 46 2.78 4.45 -5.19
CA ASP A 46 2.59 3.57 -6.33
C ASP A 46 2.29 4.34 -7.62
N LEU A 47 1.41 5.35 -7.55
CA LEU A 47 1.13 6.23 -8.68
C LEU A 47 2.37 7.00 -9.15
N LYS A 48 3.22 7.44 -8.22
CA LYS A 48 4.46 8.13 -8.55
C LYS A 48 5.45 7.22 -9.28
N VAL A 49 5.60 5.97 -8.81
CA VAL A 49 6.43 4.98 -9.49
C VAL A 49 5.90 4.68 -10.89
N PHE A 50 4.58 4.60 -11.05
CA PHE A 50 3.98 4.41 -12.37
C PHE A 50 4.28 5.56 -13.34
N GLU A 51 4.14 6.82 -12.89
CA GLU A 51 4.49 7.98 -13.71
C GLU A 51 5.99 8.07 -14.02
N GLU A 52 6.87 7.74 -13.07
CA GLU A 52 8.33 7.70 -13.30
C GLU A 52 8.74 6.67 -14.35
N ARG A 53 7.98 5.56 -14.48
CA ARG A 53 8.24 4.48 -15.45
C ARG A 53 7.45 4.59 -16.74
N LYS A 54 6.66 5.65 -16.92
CA LYS A 54 5.77 5.80 -18.06
C LYS A 54 6.51 5.82 -19.41
N ASP A 55 7.74 6.31 -19.40
CA ASP A 55 8.61 6.39 -20.59
C ASP A 55 9.54 5.17 -20.73
N GLU A 56 9.46 4.18 -19.83
CA GLU A 56 10.23 2.93 -19.98
C GLU A 56 9.65 2.09 -21.13
N GLU A 57 10.51 1.70 -22.07
CA GLU A 57 10.09 0.81 -23.17
C GLU A 57 9.67 -0.56 -22.64
N SER A 58 8.48 -1.02 -23.04
CA SER A 58 8.06 -2.39 -22.77
C SER A 58 8.80 -3.36 -23.70
N ILE A 59 9.50 -4.35 -23.15
CA ILE A 59 10.07 -5.44 -23.92
C ILE A 59 9.11 -6.63 -23.97
N SER A 60 8.95 -7.24 -25.14
CA SER A 60 8.15 -8.46 -25.27
C SER A 60 8.87 -9.65 -24.62
N PHE A 61 8.10 -10.67 -24.22
CA PHE A 61 8.66 -11.91 -23.67
C PHE A 61 9.65 -12.58 -24.64
N GLU A 62 9.30 -12.67 -25.92
CA GLU A 62 10.17 -13.27 -26.95
C GLU A 62 11.49 -12.50 -27.10
N SER A 63 11.43 -11.16 -27.12
CA SER A 63 12.60 -10.30 -27.21
C SER A 63 13.52 -10.47 -26.00
N PHE A 64 12.95 -10.62 -24.80
CA PHE A 64 13.73 -10.85 -23.59
C PHE A 64 14.34 -12.27 -23.56
N MET A 65 13.61 -13.29 -24.02
CA MET A 65 14.11 -14.67 -24.11
C MET A 65 15.32 -14.78 -25.03
N LYS A 66 15.24 -14.18 -26.24
CA LYS A 66 16.36 -14.10 -27.18
C LYS A 66 17.59 -13.39 -26.58
N LYS A 67 17.36 -12.33 -25.79
CA LYS A 67 18.43 -11.63 -25.08
C LYS A 67 19.11 -12.54 -24.04
N LEU A 68 18.36 -13.35 -23.30
CA LEU A 68 18.92 -14.27 -22.31
C LEU A 68 19.71 -15.43 -22.93
N GLU A 69 19.24 -16.00 -24.04
CA GLU A 69 19.99 -16.99 -24.83
C GLU A 69 21.32 -16.40 -25.33
N ALA A 70 21.29 -15.18 -25.86
CA ALA A 70 22.49 -14.47 -26.33
C ALA A 70 23.48 -14.15 -25.20
N ASP A 71 22.98 -13.86 -23.99
CA ASP A 71 23.78 -13.65 -22.78
C ASP A 71 24.34 -14.97 -22.18
N GLY A 72 23.96 -16.14 -22.72
CA GLY A 72 24.37 -17.45 -22.21
C GLY A 72 23.77 -17.80 -20.84
N LYS A 73 22.62 -17.19 -20.50
CA LYS A 73 21.91 -17.40 -19.22
C LYS A 73 20.76 -18.40 -19.33
N LEU A 74 20.55 -18.93 -20.53
CA LEU A 74 19.56 -19.92 -20.94
C LEU A 74 20.28 -20.97 -21.79
#